data_AF-A0A563BDM5-F1
#
_entry.id   AF-A0A563BDM5-F1
#
_cell.length_a   1.000
_cell.length_b   1.000
_cell.length_c   1.000
_cell.angle_alpha   90.00
_cell.angle_beta   90.00
_cell.angle_gamma   90.00
#
_symmetry.space_group_name_H-M   'P 1'
#
loop_
_entity.id
_entity.type
_entity.pdbx_description
1 polymer ?
#
loop_
_entity_poly.entity_id
_entity_poly.type
_entity_poly.pdbx_seq_one_letter_code
_entity_poly.pdbx_strand_id
1 'polypeptide(L)'
;MKNNSKTKVKIKKKLSSDITDVRRLKFLELYLTPGTKYFNNGYQSAIAAGFAKKTAENILNKFQWVSEGIKLIRGNSIETDALAEKSRKVLSDSLDSLDPKIAQDTAKFVSSHIDPDFTQKQEINVQFPEPIYGGKAKAEKDILDEV
;
A
#
# COMPACT_ATOMS: atom_id res chain seq x y z
N MET A 1 -9.67 18.55 6.18
CA MET A 1 -10.87 17.84 6.73
C MET A 1 -12.01 17.62 5.72
N LYS A 2 -11.85 17.83 4.40
CA LYS A 2 -12.96 17.73 3.42
C LYS A 2 -13.26 16.32 2.88
N ASN A 3 -12.37 15.34 3.09
CA ASN A 3 -12.49 14.01 2.49
C ASN A 3 -13.43 13.06 3.26
N ASN A 4 -13.60 13.26 4.56
CA ASN A 4 -14.44 12.39 5.41
C ASN A 4 -15.95 12.53 5.14
N SER A 5 -16.40 13.69 4.66
CA SER A 5 -17.83 13.91 4.34
C SER A 5 -18.26 13.10 3.12
N LYS A 6 -17.43 13.08 2.06
CA LYS A 6 -17.73 12.36 0.82
C LYS A 6 -17.73 10.83 1.03
N THR A 7 -16.83 10.30 1.85
CA THR A 7 -16.82 8.86 2.20
C THR A 7 -18.02 8.47 3.05
N LYS A 8 -18.37 9.26 4.07
CA LYS A 8 -19.54 9.03 4.91
C LYS A 8 -20.85 8.95 4.11
N VAL A 9 -21.04 9.86 3.15
CA VAL A 9 -22.24 9.88 2.28
C VAL A 9 -22.31 8.65 1.36
N LYS A 10 -21.19 8.23 0.78
CA LYS A 10 -21.13 7.01 -0.07
C LYS A 10 -21.41 5.73 0.72
N ILE A 11 -20.86 5.63 1.93
CA ILE A 11 -21.07 4.48 2.84
C ILE A 11 -22.56 4.39 3.21
N LYS A 12 -23.16 5.49 3.68
CA LYS A 12 -24.56 5.51 4.09
C LYS A 12 -25.52 5.08 2.96
N LYS A 13 -25.28 5.56 1.73
CA LYS A 13 -26.13 5.25 0.57
C LYS A 13 -26.08 3.77 0.15
N LYS A 14 -24.89 3.14 0.20
CA LYS A 14 -24.73 1.70 -0.09
C LYS A 14 -25.33 0.81 0.98
N LEU A 15 -25.36 1.27 2.23
CA LEU A 15 -25.77 0.46 3.36
C LEU A 15 -27.28 0.47 3.57
N SER A 16 -27.93 1.60 3.30
CA SER A 16 -29.37 1.77 3.46
C SER A 16 -30.22 1.00 2.45
N SER A 17 -29.64 0.43 1.39
CA SER A 17 -30.40 -0.37 0.42
C SER A 17 -30.66 -1.80 0.89
N ASP A 18 -29.73 -2.37 1.69
CA ASP A 18 -29.72 -3.80 2.00
C ASP A 18 -29.93 -4.09 3.50
N ILE A 19 -29.61 -3.13 4.38
CA ILE A 19 -29.74 -3.28 5.83
C ILE A 19 -30.85 -2.38 6.35
N THR A 20 -31.96 -2.98 6.79
CA THR A 20 -33.13 -2.28 7.34
C THR A 20 -32.99 -1.93 8.82
N ASP A 21 -32.07 -2.56 9.56
CA ASP A 21 -31.86 -2.32 10.99
C ASP A 21 -30.96 -1.10 11.23
N VAL A 22 -31.56 -0.04 11.78
CA VAL A 22 -30.91 1.24 12.11
C VAL A 22 -29.68 1.07 13.00
N ARG A 23 -29.70 0.10 13.94
CA ARG A 23 -28.56 -0.15 14.84
C ARG A 23 -27.38 -0.75 14.11
N ARG A 24 -27.63 -1.66 13.18
CA ARG A 24 -26.60 -2.31 12.34
C ARG A 24 -25.95 -1.30 11.40
N LEU A 25 -26.76 -0.44 10.78
CA LEU A 25 -26.28 0.67 9.96
C LEU A 25 -25.35 1.60 10.74
N LYS A 26 -25.78 2.02 11.93
CA LYS A 26 -25.00 2.93 12.78
C LYS A 26 -23.69 2.29 13.24
N PHE A 27 -23.69 1.00 13.56
CA PHE A 27 -22.48 0.26 13.88
C PHE A 27 -21.48 0.28 12.73
N LEU A 28 -21.91 -0.11 11.52
CA LEU A 28 -21.03 -0.17 10.36
C LEU A 28 -20.52 1.23 9.95
N GLU A 29 -21.37 2.25 10.04
CA GLU A 29 -20.97 3.65 9.80
C GLU A 29 -19.84 4.06 10.75
N LEU A 30 -19.99 3.82 12.06
CA LEU A 30 -18.97 4.17 13.05
C LEU A 30 -17.70 3.35 12.88
N TYR A 31 -17.83 2.05 12.64
CA TYR A 31 -16.71 1.12 12.51
C TYR A 31 -15.84 1.40 11.27
N LEU A 32 -16.46 1.90 10.19
CA LEU A 32 -15.81 2.10 8.89
C LEU A 32 -15.44 3.56 8.60
N THR A 33 -15.87 4.52 9.41
CA THR A 33 -15.53 5.94 9.21
C THR A 33 -14.12 6.24 9.75
N PRO A 34 -13.13 6.51 8.88
CA PRO A 34 -11.76 6.78 9.31
C PRO A 34 -11.64 8.12 10.04
N GLY A 35 -10.69 8.19 10.99
CA GLY A 35 -10.43 9.40 11.78
C GLY A 35 -11.42 9.64 12.92
N THR A 36 -12.25 8.65 13.26
CA THR A 36 -13.07 8.64 14.48
C THR A 36 -12.48 7.68 15.49
N LYS A 37 -12.73 7.90 16.79
CA LYS A 37 -12.34 6.97 17.86
C LYS A 37 -12.98 5.57 17.74
N TYR A 38 -14.00 5.45 16.90
CA TYR A 38 -14.73 4.22 16.63
C TYR A 38 -14.16 3.42 15.44
N PHE A 39 -13.30 4.05 14.63
CA PHE A 39 -12.73 3.42 13.45
C PHE A 39 -11.97 2.14 13.82
N ASN A 40 -12.30 1.04 13.15
CA ASN A 40 -11.71 -0.28 13.39
C ASN A 40 -11.88 -0.80 14.84
N ASN A 41 -12.73 -0.18 15.66
CA ASN A 41 -13.00 -0.62 17.02
C ASN A 41 -14.43 -1.18 17.11
N GLY A 42 -14.55 -2.51 17.03
CA GLY A 42 -15.85 -3.19 17.03
C GLY A 42 -16.62 -2.97 18.33
N TYR A 43 -15.95 -3.05 19.48
CA TYR A 43 -16.59 -2.87 20.77
C TYR A 43 -17.14 -1.45 20.93
N GLN A 44 -16.32 -0.41 20.72
CA GLN A 44 -16.77 0.97 20.90
C GLN A 44 -17.83 1.38 19.87
N SER A 45 -17.72 0.91 18.63
CA SER A 45 -18.74 1.14 17.60
C SER A 45 -20.08 0.50 17.98
N ALA A 46 -20.06 -0.70 18.55
CA ALA A 46 -21.27 -1.41 18.96
C ALA A 46 -21.95 -0.75 20.16
N ILE A 47 -21.17 -0.34 21.17
CA ILE A 47 -21.72 0.41 22.31
C ILE A 47 -22.35 1.74 21.85
N ALA A 48 -21.67 2.49 20.97
CA ALA A 48 -22.18 3.75 20.44
C ALA A 48 -23.39 3.56 19.50
N ALA A 49 -23.55 2.38 18.90
CA ALA A 49 -24.72 1.99 18.13
C ALA A 49 -25.89 1.48 18.99
N GLY A 50 -25.70 1.30 20.30
CA GLY A 50 -26.75 0.89 21.24
C GLY A 50 -26.87 -0.62 21.46
N PHE A 51 -25.81 -1.39 21.18
CA PHE A 51 -25.76 -2.82 21.54
C PHE A 51 -25.36 -3.02 23.00
N ALA A 52 -25.84 -4.11 23.60
CA ALA A 52 -25.46 -4.51 24.96
C ALA A 52 -23.97 -4.92 25.01
N LYS A 53 -23.30 -4.73 26.16
CA LYS A 53 -21.87 -5.03 26.34
C LYS A 53 -21.50 -6.46 25.92
N LYS A 54 -22.27 -7.45 26.37
CA LYS A 54 -22.09 -8.87 26.00
C LYS A 54 -22.16 -9.13 24.49
N THR A 55 -22.94 -8.30 23.76
CA THR A 55 -23.04 -8.39 22.30
C THR A 55 -21.88 -7.67 21.62
N ALA A 56 -21.48 -6.51 22.15
CA ALA A 56 -20.37 -5.70 21.63
C ALA A 56 -19.02 -6.44 21.68
N GLU A 57 -18.78 -7.25 22.72
CA GLU A 57 -17.56 -8.05 22.86
C GLU A 57 -17.33 -9.03 21.72
N ASN A 58 -18.42 -9.62 21.20
CA ASN A 58 -18.35 -10.68 20.19
C ASN A 58 -18.94 -10.26 18.85
N ILE A 59 -19.20 -8.96 18.63
CA ILE A 59 -20.00 -8.51 17.48
C ILE A 59 -19.35 -8.86 16.13
N LEU A 60 -18.03 -8.79 16.06
CA LEU A 60 -17.25 -9.08 14.85
C LEU A 60 -17.24 -10.57 14.48
N ASN A 61 -17.30 -11.45 15.49
CA ASN A 61 -17.15 -12.90 15.30
C ASN A 61 -18.49 -13.64 15.27
N LYS A 62 -19.51 -13.10 15.95
CA LYS A 62 -20.79 -13.79 16.16
C LYS A 62 -21.80 -13.54 15.05
N PHE A 63 -21.68 -12.43 14.32
CA PHE A 63 -22.73 -11.98 13.42
C PHE A 63 -22.25 -11.89 11.97
N GLN A 64 -22.82 -12.74 11.12
CA GLN A 64 -22.50 -12.78 9.69
C GLN A 64 -22.82 -11.46 8.96
N TRP A 65 -23.87 -10.74 9.36
CA TRP A 65 -24.21 -9.44 8.77
C TRP A 65 -23.11 -8.40 8.93
N VAL A 66 -22.24 -8.53 9.94
CA VAL A 66 -21.11 -7.61 10.16
C VAL A 66 -20.04 -7.85 9.11
N SER A 67 -19.64 -9.10 8.90
CA SER A 67 -18.65 -9.45 7.88
C SER A 67 -19.17 -9.15 6.47
N GLU A 68 -20.45 -9.43 6.20
CA GLU A 68 -21.12 -9.09 4.94
C GLU A 68 -21.18 -7.56 4.74
N GLY A 69 -21.58 -6.79 5.75
CA GLY A 69 -21.63 -5.32 5.66
C GLY A 69 -20.26 -4.68 5.45
N ILE A 70 -19.21 -5.23 6.06
CA ILE A 70 -17.83 -4.80 5.84
C ILE A 70 -17.40 -5.12 4.40
N LYS A 71 -17.69 -6.33 3.89
CA LYS A 71 -17.42 -6.72 2.51
C LYS A 71 -18.18 -5.85 1.50
N LEU A 72 -19.44 -5.51 1.77
CA LEU A 72 -20.23 -4.66 0.88
C LEU A 72 -19.62 -3.25 0.73
N ILE A 73 -19.07 -2.69 1.82
CA ILE A 73 -18.49 -1.33 1.82
C ILE A 73 -17.05 -1.31 1.30
N ARG A 74 -16.17 -2.18 1.83
CA ARG A 74 -14.75 -2.22 1.44
C ARG A 74 -14.52 -2.96 0.11
N GLY A 75 -15.55 -3.59 -0.42
CA GLY A 75 -15.45 -4.61 -1.47
C GLY A 75 -15.22 -5.98 -0.84
N ASN A 76 -15.54 -7.05 -1.57
CA ASN A 76 -14.88 -8.31 -1.31
C ASN A 76 -13.40 -7.96 -1.31
N SER A 77 -12.69 -8.18 -0.20
CA SER A 77 -11.25 -8.34 -0.30
C SER A 77 -11.09 -9.35 -1.43
N ILE A 78 -10.62 -8.91 -2.60
CA ILE A 78 -10.00 -9.83 -3.55
C ILE A 78 -9.06 -10.59 -2.64
N GLU A 79 -9.35 -11.88 -2.46
CA GLU A 79 -8.79 -12.70 -1.39
C GLU A 79 -7.36 -12.25 -1.23
N THR A 80 -7.04 -11.65 -0.07
CA THR A 80 -5.72 -11.04 0.13
C THR A 80 -4.62 -12.03 -0.25
N ASP A 81 -4.94 -13.31 -0.07
CA ASP A 81 -4.18 -14.47 -0.46
C ASP A 81 -4.09 -14.64 -1.99
N ALA A 82 -5.18 -14.54 -2.75
CA ALA A 82 -5.15 -14.58 -4.22
C ALA A 82 -4.45 -13.35 -4.84
N LEU A 83 -4.58 -12.17 -4.23
CA LEU A 83 -3.84 -10.99 -4.66
C LEU A 83 -2.35 -11.12 -4.32
N ALA A 84 -2.03 -11.63 -3.13
CA ALA A 84 -0.66 -11.94 -2.74
C ALA A 84 -0.05 -13.03 -3.65
N GLU A 85 -0.83 -14.03 -4.05
CA GLU A 85 -0.41 -15.07 -4.97
C GLU A 85 -0.14 -14.52 -6.38
N LYS A 86 -1.03 -13.67 -6.91
CA LYS A 86 -0.79 -12.95 -8.16
C LYS A 86 0.46 -12.06 -8.07
N SER A 87 0.63 -11.36 -6.95
CA SER A 87 1.82 -10.55 -6.71
C SER A 87 3.10 -11.38 -6.66
N ARG A 88 3.07 -12.54 -5.99
CA ARG A 88 4.21 -13.49 -5.95
C ARG A 88 4.53 -14.01 -7.35
N LYS A 89 3.51 -14.33 -8.14
CA LYS A 89 3.67 -14.79 -9.52
C LYS A 89 4.34 -13.73 -10.40
N VAL A 90 3.82 -12.50 -10.38
CA VAL A 90 4.42 -11.38 -11.13
C VAL A 90 5.85 -11.08 -10.66
N LEU A 91 6.14 -11.23 -9.37
CA LEU A 91 7.49 -11.06 -8.83
C LEU A 91 8.44 -12.14 -9.36
N SER A 92 8.01 -13.40 -9.39
CA SER A 92 8.77 -14.51 -9.98
C SER A 92 9.03 -14.28 -11.47
N ASP A 93 7.98 -13.95 -12.23
CA ASP A 93 8.07 -13.68 -13.66
C ASP A 93 8.99 -12.47 -13.96
N SER A 94 9.03 -11.47 -13.06
CA SER A 94 9.93 -10.30 -13.19
C SER A 94 11.39 -10.64 -12.89
N LEU A 95 11.67 -11.59 -11.99
CA LEU A 95 13.03 -12.06 -11.70
C LEU A 95 13.58 -12.91 -12.85
N ASP A 96 12.73 -13.74 -13.46
CA ASP A 96 13.05 -14.59 -14.61
C ASP A 96 12.89 -13.86 -15.96
N SER A 97 12.64 -12.55 -15.92
CA SER A 97 12.46 -11.74 -17.11
C SER A 97 13.72 -11.74 -17.98
N LEU A 98 13.53 -11.85 -19.30
CA LEU A 98 14.60 -11.70 -20.29
C LEU A 98 15.13 -10.27 -20.40
N ASP A 99 14.40 -9.28 -19.87
CA ASP A 99 14.89 -7.90 -19.78
C ASP A 99 15.82 -7.75 -18.56
N PRO A 100 17.15 -7.60 -18.78
CA PRO A 100 18.12 -7.55 -17.69
C PRO A 100 17.88 -6.36 -16.76
N LYS A 101 17.25 -5.28 -17.21
CA LYS A 101 16.97 -4.11 -16.38
C LYS A 101 15.84 -4.38 -15.38
N ILE A 102 14.76 -5.00 -15.84
CA ILE A 102 13.62 -5.37 -15.00
C ILE A 102 14.03 -6.42 -13.96
N ALA A 103 14.82 -7.42 -14.38
CA ALA A 103 15.34 -8.43 -13.47
C ALA A 103 16.27 -7.82 -12.41
N GLN A 104 17.17 -6.90 -12.80
CA GLN A 104 18.06 -6.21 -11.86
C GLN A 104 17.31 -5.33 -10.86
N ASP A 105 16.34 -4.52 -11.30
CA ASP A 105 15.56 -3.65 -10.41
C ASP A 105 14.72 -4.48 -9.42
N THR A 106 14.16 -5.59 -9.89
CA THR A 106 13.39 -6.51 -9.05
C THR A 106 14.29 -7.23 -8.05
N ALA A 107 15.43 -7.76 -8.48
CA ALA A 107 16.41 -8.41 -7.60
C ALA A 107 16.93 -7.44 -6.54
N LYS A 108 17.24 -6.21 -6.93
CA LYS A 108 17.68 -5.15 -6.02
C LYS A 108 16.63 -4.82 -4.95
N PHE A 109 15.36 -4.71 -5.36
CA PHE A 109 14.25 -4.51 -4.43
C PHE A 109 14.08 -5.69 -3.46
N VAL A 110 14.22 -6.93 -3.94
CA VAL A 110 14.13 -8.13 -3.09
C VAL A 110 15.30 -8.19 -2.12
N SER A 111 16.53 -8.00 -2.59
CA SER A 111 17.73 -8.00 -1.74
C SER A 111 17.68 -6.92 -0.67
N SER A 112 17.15 -5.73 -0.96
CA SER A 112 17.02 -4.67 0.06
C SER A 112 16.03 -4.98 1.18
N HIS A 113 15.13 -5.95 1.00
CA HIS A 113 14.12 -6.32 2.01
C HIS A 113 14.44 -7.63 2.74
N ILE A 114 15.26 -8.51 2.14
CA ILE A 114 15.57 -9.83 2.68
C ILE A 114 16.99 -9.90 3.27
N ASP A 115 17.97 -9.28 2.61
CA ASP A 115 19.38 -9.43 2.96
C ASP A 115 19.86 -8.22 3.79
N PRO A 116 20.20 -8.43 5.08
CA PRO A 116 20.67 -7.36 5.95
C PRO A 116 22.06 -6.82 5.56
N ASP A 117 22.85 -7.57 4.78
CA ASP A 117 24.18 -7.17 4.34
C ASP A 117 24.15 -6.46 2.98
N PHE A 118 22.97 -6.36 2.36
CA PHE A 118 22.81 -5.69 1.08
C PHE A 118 23.01 -4.17 1.21
N THR A 119 24.13 -3.68 0.67
CA THR A 119 24.43 -2.25 0.58
C THR A 119 24.27 -1.77 -0.85
N GLN A 120 23.23 -0.97 -1.09
CA GLN A 120 23.04 -0.29 -2.37
C GLN A 120 24.13 0.77 -2.55
N LYS A 121 25.12 0.47 -3.40
CA LYS A 121 26.08 1.49 -3.86
C LYS A 121 25.29 2.57 -4.59
N GLN A 122 25.20 3.76 -4.00
CA GLN A 122 24.62 4.92 -4.66
C GLN A 122 25.55 5.31 -5.80
N GLU A 123 25.03 5.39 -7.02
CA GLU A 123 25.74 6.02 -8.12
C GLU A 123 25.85 7.51 -7.80
N ILE A 124 27.02 7.91 -7.31
CA ILE A 124 27.34 9.31 -7.14
C ILE A 124 27.52 9.84 -8.56
N ASN A 125 26.52 10.57 -9.07
CA ASN A 125 26.66 11.32 -10.30
C ASN A 125 27.63 12.49 -10.03
N VAL A 126 28.93 12.20 -10.07
CA VAL A 126 29.97 13.21 -9.92
C VAL A 126 29.97 14.03 -11.21
N GLN A 127 29.11 15.04 -11.28
CA GLN A 127 29.34 16.15 -12.19
C GLN A 127 30.62 16.84 -11.72
N PHE A 128 31.74 16.47 -12.33
CA PHE A 128 32.97 17.25 -12.20
C PHE A 128 32.65 18.65 -12.72
N PRO A 129 32.84 19.71 -11.91
CA PRO A 129 32.72 21.07 -12.43
C PRO A 129 33.72 21.23 -13.57
N GLU A 130 33.24 21.74 -14.70
CA GLU A 130 34.11 22.07 -15.83
C GLU A 130 35.26 22.95 -15.33
N PRO A 131 36.52 22.67 -15.71
CA PRO A 131 37.67 23.42 -15.22
C PRO A 131 37.54 24.89 -15.62
N ILE A 132 37.27 25.74 -14.64
CA ILE A 132 37.10 27.19 -14.80
C ILE A 132 38.47 27.88 -14.83
N TYR A 133 39.45 27.48 -15.64
CA TYR A 133 40.59 28.36 -15.93
C TYR A 133 41.27 27.99 -17.25
N GLY A 134 41.16 28.91 -18.21
CA GLY A 134 41.73 28.85 -19.56
C GLY A 134 43.26 28.93 -19.57
N GLY A 135 43.92 27.81 -19.27
CA GLY A 135 45.32 27.58 -19.58
C GLY A 135 45.44 26.94 -20.97
N LYS A 136 46.10 27.60 -21.90
CA LYS A 136 46.31 27.15 -23.28
C LYS A 136 46.79 25.69 -23.34
N ALA A 137 46.15 24.90 -24.20
CA ALA A 137 46.64 23.61 -24.63
C ALA A 137 48.08 23.75 -25.13
N LYS A 138 49.05 23.22 -24.36
CA LYS A 138 50.31 22.77 -24.94
C LYS A 138 50.11 21.33 -25.36
N ALA A 139 50.32 21.13 -26.65
CA ALA A 139 50.29 19.86 -27.32
C ALA A 139 51.19 18.83 -26.64
N GLU A 140 50.64 17.65 -26.40
CA GLU A 140 51.35 16.38 -26.58
C GLU A 140 50.39 15.50 -27.41
N LYS A 141 50.34 15.83 -28.70
CA LYS A 141 50.36 14.79 -29.72
C LYS A 141 51.82 14.36 -29.84
N ASP A 142 52.00 13.09 -30.20
CA ASP A 142 53.22 12.27 -30.19
C ASP A 142 53.21 11.42 -28.91
N ILE A 143 52.84 10.14 -28.93
CA ILE A 143 53.20 9.11 -29.90
C ILE A 143 52.01 8.13 -30.06
N LEU A 144 51.47 8.06 -31.27
CA LEU A 144 50.85 6.85 -31.81
C LEU A 144 51.99 5.91 -32.22
N ASP A 145 51.82 4.64 -31.89
CA ASP A 145 52.25 3.46 -32.64
C ASP A 145 53.34 3.66 -33.71
N GLU A 146 54.51 3.08 -33.48
CA GLU A 146 55.25 2.42 -34.56
C GLU A 146 56.03 1.20 -34.01
N VAL A 147 55.70 0.05 -34.62
CA VAL A 147 56.33 -1.29 -34.62
C VAL A 147 55.89 -2.31 -33.57
#